data_AF-A0A536A8Z0-F1
#
_entry.id   AF-A0A536A8Z0-F1
#
_cell.length_a   1.000
_cell.length_b   1.000
_cell.length_c   1.000
_cell.angle_alpha   90.00
_cell.angle_beta   90.00
_cell.angle_gamma   90.00
#
_symmetry.space_group_name_H-M   'P 1'
#
loop_
_entity.id
_entity.type
_entity.pdbx_description
1 polymer ?
#
loop_
_entity_poly.entity_id
_entity_poly.type
_entity_poly.pdbx_seq_one_letter_code
_entity_poly.pdbx_strand_id
1 'polypeptide(L)'
;MTVAADLASVDLLLPSPFTAGDRSAAAAILEQLVYTATEEPGIRRVLLTENGGQVLTVGEIRADKPLAREDVLGYSGRGPVGTDKGITWAGNDAIPHVVAQLASVMVDGTTVRLTFRGSSGGSVVDLPSFSVSLEENDDTKPVGGKTAAALNGGKYALQVAFQWNGGGSSGGVAGTTIYDQTPLRAIIGANPYSFIELDDARPWRAYMPDKTQLVVEIGGDPQATSDRIAVSAPKPGDRVAGQPQVAYDVRLAGSARVFEANVSWRVRDASGKVVATSHFLATLGSSALWGTFDKGFSIPASVHGGVTLEVYEVSPKDGSDQGLVAIPLTVP
;
A
#
# COMPACT_ATOMS: atom_id res chain seq x y z
N MET A 1 2.64 -15.99 27.22
CA MET A 1 2.49 -14.60 26.73
C MET A 1 2.07 -13.72 27.90
N THR A 2 2.66 -12.54 28.02
CA THR A 2 2.20 -11.48 28.94
C THR A 2 1.92 -10.22 28.14
N VAL A 3 1.02 -9.36 28.62
CA VAL A 3 0.63 -8.11 27.95
C VAL A 3 0.79 -6.95 28.93
N ALA A 4 1.41 -5.87 28.47
CA ALA A 4 1.52 -4.61 29.20
C ALA A 4 1.26 -3.44 28.23
N ALA A 5 0.13 -2.75 28.41
CA ALA A 5 -0.35 -1.73 27.49
C ALA A 5 -0.41 -2.25 26.03
N ASP A 6 0.35 -1.67 25.11
CA ASP A 6 0.39 -2.02 23.69
C ASP A 6 1.39 -3.15 23.34
N LEU A 7 2.11 -3.67 24.34
CA LEU A 7 3.20 -4.63 24.17
C LEU A 7 2.81 -6.03 24.63
N ALA A 8 2.85 -6.97 23.70
CA ALA A 8 2.87 -8.40 23.99
C ALA A 8 4.30 -8.91 24.20
N SER A 9 4.54 -9.74 25.20
CA SER A 9 5.79 -10.48 25.37
C SER A 9 5.54 -11.96 25.17
N VAL A 10 6.22 -12.55 24.19
CA VAL A 10 6.04 -13.95 23.77
C VAL A 10 7.39 -14.66 23.81
N ASP A 11 7.54 -15.58 24.76
CA ASP A 11 8.69 -16.48 24.86
C ASP A 11 8.34 -17.81 24.16
N LEU A 12 9.01 -18.09 23.05
CA LEU A 12 8.81 -19.30 22.26
C LEU A 12 9.64 -20.45 22.84
N LEU A 13 8.99 -21.58 23.10
CA LEU A 13 9.67 -22.81 23.48
C LEU A 13 10.02 -23.58 22.21
N LEU A 14 11.26 -23.43 21.75
CA LEU A 14 11.72 -23.97 20.48
C LEU A 14 12.62 -25.19 20.72
N PRO A 15 12.25 -26.38 20.20
CA PRO A 15 13.11 -27.57 20.30
C PRO A 15 14.40 -27.41 19.48
N SER A 16 14.37 -26.54 18.47
CA SER A 16 15.51 -26.12 17.65
C SER A 16 15.27 -24.69 17.16
N PRO A 17 16.33 -23.90 16.88
CA PRO A 17 16.18 -22.56 16.31
C PRO A 17 15.42 -22.58 14.97
N PHE A 18 14.75 -21.46 14.64
CA PHE A 18 14.20 -21.30 13.30
C PHE A 18 15.33 -21.30 12.26
N THR A 19 15.12 -22.06 11.19
CA THR A 19 16.01 -22.09 10.03
C THR A 19 15.31 -21.49 8.83
N ALA A 20 16.09 -20.85 7.95
CA ALA A 20 15.61 -20.24 6.71
C ALA A 20 16.67 -20.43 5.64
N GLY A 21 16.25 -20.65 4.39
CA GLY A 21 17.17 -20.86 3.26
C GLY A 21 17.91 -19.60 2.83
N ASP A 22 17.34 -18.43 3.10
CA ASP A 22 17.91 -17.12 2.86
C ASP A 22 17.27 -16.07 3.79
N ARG A 23 17.73 -14.81 3.67
CA ARG A 23 17.23 -13.67 4.45
C ARG A 23 15.76 -13.35 4.18
N SER A 24 15.26 -13.58 2.96
CA SER A 24 13.87 -13.27 2.61
C SER A 24 12.92 -14.25 3.30
N ALA A 25 13.26 -15.54 3.29
CA ALA A 25 12.55 -16.57 4.04
C ALA A 25 12.59 -16.30 5.55
N ALA A 26 13.75 -15.85 6.08
CA ALA A 26 13.85 -15.46 7.49
C ALA A 26 12.94 -14.26 7.83
N ALA A 27 12.91 -13.25 6.96
CA ALA A 27 12.05 -12.08 7.15
C ALA A 27 10.56 -12.46 7.13
N ALA A 28 10.13 -13.33 6.22
CA ALA A 28 8.75 -13.81 6.13
C ALA A 28 8.30 -14.57 7.39
N ILE A 29 9.18 -15.40 7.98
CA ILE A 29 8.89 -16.07 9.25
C ILE A 29 8.72 -15.04 10.37
N LEU A 30 9.65 -14.08 10.48
CA LEU A 30 9.58 -13.03 11.49
C LEU A 30 8.31 -12.16 11.32
N GLU A 31 7.97 -11.81 10.08
CA GLU A 31 6.75 -11.08 9.74
C GLU A 31 5.51 -11.82 10.24
N GLN A 32 5.40 -13.13 9.94
CA GLN A 32 4.27 -13.93 10.39
C GLN A 32 4.17 -13.98 11.93
N LEU A 33 5.30 -14.11 12.64
CA LEU A 33 5.30 -14.09 14.10
C LEU A 33 4.81 -12.75 14.65
N VAL A 34 5.30 -11.64 14.09
CA VAL A 34 4.89 -10.29 14.51
C VAL A 34 3.42 -10.05 14.20
N TYR A 35 2.94 -10.40 13.01
CA TYR A 35 1.55 -10.21 12.61
C TYR A 35 0.61 -10.99 13.51
N THR A 36 0.93 -12.26 13.76
CA THR A 36 0.14 -13.14 14.62
C THR A 36 0.08 -12.61 16.05
N ALA A 37 1.22 -12.20 16.62
CA ALA A 37 1.25 -11.69 17.99
C ALA A 37 0.60 -10.31 18.15
N THR A 38 0.46 -9.55 17.06
CA THR A 38 -0.17 -8.22 17.03
C THR A 38 -1.53 -8.22 16.35
N GLU A 39 -2.16 -9.40 16.20
CA GLU A 39 -3.51 -9.55 15.63
C GLU A 39 -4.58 -8.99 16.57
N GLU A 40 -4.37 -9.14 17.88
CA GLU A 40 -5.30 -8.66 18.91
C GLU A 40 -5.39 -7.12 18.91
N PRO A 41 -6.61 -6.55 18.94
CA PRO A 41 -6.84 -5.13 19.17
C PRO A 41 -6.04 -4.58 20.36
N GLY A 42 -5.53 -3.36 20.24
CA GLY A 42 -4.70 -2.72 21.26
C GLY A 42 -3.24 -3.20 21.33
N ILE A 43 -2.89 -4.38 20.78
CA ILE A 43 -1.51 -4.85 20.74
C ILE A 43 -0.80 -4.32 19.50
N ARG A 44 0.04 -3.30 19.67
CA ARG A 44 0.82 -2.71 18.56
C ARG A 44 2.15 -3.40 18.33
N ARG A 45 2.75 -3.94 19.39
CA ARG A 45 4.14 -4.42 19.36
C ARG A 45 4.26 -5.76 20.08
N VAL A 46 5.24 -6.55 19.66
CA VAL A 46 5.62 -7.79 20.32
C VAL A 46 7.10 -7.81 20.64
N LEU A 47 7.44 -8.20 21.87
CA LEU A 47 8.78 -8.65 22.24
C LEU A 47 8.84 -10.17 22.08
N LEU A 48 9.65 -10.64 21.14
CA LEU A 48 9.83 -12.05 20.85
C LEU A 48 11.12 -12.55 21.49
N THR A 49 11.01 -13.57 22.34
CA THR A 49 12.15 -14.27 22.95
C THR A 49 12.04 -15.77 22.72
N GLU A 50 13.10 -16.51 23.02
CA GLU A 50 13.13 -17.97 22.97
C GLU A 50 13.73 -18.58 24.26
N ASN A 51 13.22 -19.76 24.63
CA ASN A 51 13.85 -20.67 25.59
C ASN A 51 14.29 -19.98 26.90
N GLY A 52 13.38 -19.27 27.56
CA GLY A 52 13.65 -18.60 28.84
C GLY A 52 14.18 -17.17 28.69
N GLY A 53 13.72 -16.45 27.66
CA GLY A 53 14.02 -15.02 27.49
C GLY A 53 15.25 -14.70 26.65
N GLN A 54 15.84 -15.67 25.95
CA GLN A 54 16.91 -15.40 24.99
C GLN A 54 16.36 -14.64 23.77
N VAL A 55 17.20 -13.86 23.09
CA VAL A 55 16.77 -13.13 21.89
C VAL A 55 16.41 -14.14 20.80
N LEU A 56 15.17 -14.08 20.30
CA LEU A 56 14.71 -14.93 19.20
C LEU A 56 15.59 -14.69 17.97
N THR A 57 16.07 -15.78 17.38
CA THR A 57 16.83 -15.76 16.11
C THR A 57 16.10 -16.55 15.04
N VAL A 58 15.93 -15.94 13.87
CA VAL A 58 15.35 -16.56 12.67
C VAL A 58 16.39 -16.50 11.55
N GLY A 59 17.09 -17.61 11.31
CA GLY A 59 18.26 -17.61 10.43
C GLY A 59 19.31 -16.60 10.91
N GLU A 60 19.55 -15.56 10.12
CA GLU A 60 20.48 -14.46 10.43
C GLU A 60 19.82 -13.26 11.14
N ILE A 61 18.49 -13.22 11.22
CA ILE A 61 17.74 -12.09 11.78
C ILE A 61 17.57 -12.29 13.29
N ARG A 62 17.87 -11.25 14.08
CA ARG A 62 17.69 -11.22 15.53
C ARG A 62 16.55 -10.26 15.89
N ALA A 63 15.57 -10.72 16.67
CA ALA A 63 14.50 -9.88 17.19
C ALA A 63 14.93 -9.23 18.51
N ASP A 64 15.88 -8.29 18.44
CA ASP A 64 16.57 -7.70 19.60
C ASP A 64 15.82 -6.54 20.28
N LYS A 65 14.66 -6.16 19.74
CA LYS A 65 13.77 -5.11 20.26
C LYS A 65 12.31 -5.53 20.13
N PRO A 66 11.38 -4.85 20.82
CA PRO A 66 9.97 -4.93 20.47
C PRO A 66 9.72 -4.55 19.00
N LEU A 67 8.98 -5.38 18.28
CA LEU A 67 8.67 -5.23 16.85
C LEU A 67 7.19 -4.92 16.65
N ALA A 68 6.90 -3.89 15.85
CA ALA A 68 5.58 -3.63 15.29
C ALA A 68 5.48 -4.22 13.88
N ARG A 69 4.27 -4.25 13.30
CA ARG A 69 4.09 -4.66 11.89
C ARG A 69 4.95 -3.81 10.96
N GLU A 70 5.06 -2.51 11.22
CA GLU A 70 5.87 -1.57 10.44
C GLU A 70 7.37 -1.85 10.46
N ASP A 71 7.87 -2.64 11.41
CA ASP A 71 9.27 -3.05 11.45
C ASP A 71 9.57 -4.23 10.50
N VAL A 72 8.52 -4.90 9.99
CA VAL A 72 8.62 -6.15 9.21
C VAL A 72 7.87 -6.10 7.87
N LEU A 73 7.22 -4.98 7.52
CA LEU A 73 6.43 -4.85 6.27
C LEU A 73 7.24 -5.02 4.96
N GLY A 74 8.57 -4.89 5.01
CA GLY A 74 9.46 -4.99 3.84
C GLY A 74 9.49 -3.76 2.91
N TYR A 75 8.58 -2.78 3.07
CA TYR A 75 8.60 -1.55 2.24
C TYR A 75 9.78 -0.65 2.58
N SER A 76 10.19 0.19 1.61
CA SER A 76 11.22 1.21 1.83
C SER A 76 10.81 2.32 2.82
N GLY A 77 9.53 2.39 3.19
CA GLY A 77 9.00 3.36 4.14
C GLY A 77 7.54 3.09 4.52
N ARG A 78 7.05 3.85 5.51
CA ARG A 78 5.64 3.84 5.93
C ARG A 78 4.80 4.77 5.05
N GLY A 79 3.49 4.52 5.02
CA GLY A 79 2.54 5.48 4.47
C GLY A 79 2.54 6.78 5.26
N PRO A 80 2.23 7.93 4.63
CA PRO A 80 2.12 9.19 5.34
C PRO A 80 1.00 9.12 6.38
N VAL A 81 1.33 9.43 7.64
CA VAL A 81 0.40 9.52 8.79
C VAL A 81 0.32 10.97 9.26
N GLY A 82 -0.90 11.45 9.44
CA GLY A 82 -1.25 12.83 9.78
C GLY A 82 -2.15 13.47 8.71
N THR A 83 -3.12 14.27 9.13
CA THR A 83 -4.04 15.00 8.23
C THR A 83 -3.31 16.03 7.36
N ASP A 84 -2.22 16.60 7.88
CA ASP A 84 -1.30 17.50 7.17
C ASP A 84 -0.53 16.80 6.04
N LYS A 85 -0.45 15.48 6.06
CA LYS A 85 0.21 14.64 5.04
C LYS A 85 -0.78 13.89 4.14
N GLY A 86 -2.07 14.20 4.27
CA GLY A 86 -3.12 13.65 3.44
C GLY A 86 -3.06 14.13 1.99
N ILE A 87 -3.93 13.54 1.17
CA ILE A 87 -4.19 13.95 -0.20
C ILE A 87 -5.46 14.79 -0.19
N THR A 88 -5.43 15.97 -0.79
CA THR A 88 -6.62 16.78 -1.08
C THR A 88 -6.71 16.99 -2.59
N TRP A 89 -7.94 17.03 -3.10
CA TRP A 89 -8.19 17.25 -4.53
C TRP A 89 -9.43 18.11 -4.73
N ALA A 90 -9.31 19.09 -5.65
CA ALA A 90 -10.42 19.93 -6.08
C ALA A 90 -11.23 19.18 -7.16
N GLY A 91 -12.42 18.74 -6.79
CA GLY A 91 -13.38 18.07 -7.68
C GLY A 91 -14.39 19.05 -8.26
N ASN A 92 -15.54 18.53 -8.70
CA ASN A 92 -16.63 19.34 -9.24
C ASN A 92 -17.70 19.62 -8.18
N ASP A 93 -17.52 20.69 -7.42
CA ASP A 93 -18.44 21.06 -6.34
C ASP A 93 -19.72 21.75 -6.80
N ALA A 94 -19.85 22.03 -8.10
CA ALA A 94 -21.05 22.64 -8.67
C ALA A 94 -22.21 21.65 -8.84
N ILE A 95 -21.94 20.33 -8.79
CA ILE A 95 -22.98 19.31 -8.91
C ILE A 95 -23.63 19.13 -7.53
N PRO A 96 -24.95 19.39 -7.40
CA PRO A 96 -25.63 19.24 -6.13
C PRO A 96 -25.87 17.76 -5.79
N HIS A 97 -25.92 17.47 -4.50
CA HIS A 97 -26.26 16.14 -3.95
C HIS A 97 -25.41 14.97 -4.46
N VAL A 98 -24.14 15.20 -4.83
CA VAL A 98 -23.24 14.10 -5.18
C VAL A 98 -22.93 13.27 -3.94
N VAL A 99 -23.12 11.95 -4.07
CA VAL A 99 -22.68 10.94 -3.10
C VAL A 99 -21.57 10.14 -3.75
N ALA A 100 -20.41 10.08 -3.10
CA ALA A 100 -19.35 9.16 -3.48
C ALA A 100 -19.60 7.80 -2.83
N GLN A 101 -20.11 6.86 -3.63
CA GLN A 101 -20.45 5.52 -3.17
C GLN A 101 -19.22 4.63 -3.20
N LEU A 102 -18.95 3.88 -2.12
CA LEU A 102 -17.98 2.80 -2.15
C LEU A 102 -18.51 1.69 -3.06
N ALA A 103 -17.97 1.62 -4.27
CA ALA A 103 -18.43 0.74 -5.35
C ALA A 103 -17.78 -0.65 -5.28
N SER A 104 -16.55 -0.76 -4.80
CA SER A 104 -15.88 -2.06 -4.61
C SER A 104 -14.78 -2.01 -3.57
N VAL A 105 -14.57 -3.14 -2.91
CA VAL A 105 -13.43 -3.41 -2.02
C VAL A 105 -12.76 -4.70 -2.49
N MET A 106 -11.47 -4.65 -2.76
CA MET A 106 -10.65 -5.82 -3.11
C MET A 106 -9.50 -5.94 -2.12
N VAL A 107 -9.26 -7.16 -1.65
CA VAL A 107 -8.13 -7.51 -0.79
C VAL A 107 -7.38 -8.66 -1.47
N ASP A 108 -6.14 -8.41 -1.88
CA ASP A 108 -5.24 -9.38 -2.53
C ASP A 108 -3.95 -9.46 -1.72
N GLY A 109 -3.99 -10.11 -0.55
CA GLY A 109 -2.87 -10.36 0.35
C GLY A 109 -2.15 -9.10 0.85
N THR A 110 -1.31 -8.51 0.00
CA THR A 110 -0.54 -7.31 0.28
C THR A 110 -1.28 -6.00 -0.02
N THR A 111 -2.36 -6.05 -0.80
CA THR A 111 -3.05 -4.86 -1.30
C THR A 111 -4.51 -4.81 -0.93
N VAL A 112 -4.96 -3.65 -0.43
CA VAL A 112 -6.38 -3.29 -0.33
C VAL A 112 -6.67 -2.21 -1.37
N ARG A 113 -7.65 -2.44 -2.25
CA ARG A 113 -8.10 -1.46 -3.24
C ARG A 113 -9.57 -1.13 -3.01
N LEU A 114 -9.83 0.15 -2.76
CA LEU A 114 -11.15 0.72 -2.57
C LEU A 114 -11.48 1.58 -3.79
N THR A 115 -12.66 1.40 -4.35
CA THR A 115 -13.15 2.25 -5.45
C THR A 115 -14.38 3.01 -5.00
N PHE A 116 -14.32 4.33 -5.08
CA PHE A 116 -15.45 5.23 -4.86
C PHE A 116 -15.93 5.78 -6.19
N ARG A 117 -17.25 5.87 -6.39
CA ARG A 117 -17.86 6.41 -7.61
C ARG A 117 -18.86 7.51 -7.29
N GLY A 118 -18.76 8.64 -8.00
CA GLY A 118 -19.69 9.75 -7.88
C GLY A 118 -21.06 9.40 -8.43
N SER A 119 -22.11 9.64 -7.65
CA SER A 119 -23.50 9.37 -8.01
C SER A 119 -24.41 10.53 -7.59
N SER A 120 -25.31 10.96 -8.48
CA SER A 120 -26.38 11.91 -8.16
C SER A 120 -27.66 11.48 -8.87
N GLY A 121 -28.74 11.29 -8.11
CA GLY A 121 -30.02 10.81 -8.66
C GLY A 121 -29.93 9.48 -9.41
N GLY A 122 -28.98 8.61 -9.05
CA GLY A 122 -28.74 7.32 -9.72
C GLY A 122 -27.88 7.40 -10.99
N SER A 123 -27.45 8.60 -11.41
CA SER A 123 -26.53 8.80 -12.53
C SER A 123 -25.09 8.92 -12.05
N VAL A 124 -24.15 8.37 -12.82
CA VAL A 124 -22.71 8.55 -12.58
C VAL A 124 -22.33 9.98 -12.93
N VAL A 125 -21.66 10.66 -12.01
CA VAL A 125 -21.27 12.07 -12.13
C VAL A 125 -19.83 12.28 -11.67
N ASP A 126 -19.24 13.42 -12.03
CA ASP A 126 -17.94 13.83 -11.51
C ASP A 126 -17.94 13.85 -9.98
N LEU A 127 -16.82 13.44 -9.38
CA LEU A 127 -16.65 13.49 -7.95
C LEU A 127 -16.53 14.93 -7.46
N PRO A 128 -17.09 15.25 -6.27
CA PRO A 128 -16.86 16.52 -5.62
C PRO A 128 -15.43 16.57 -5.08
N SER A 129 -15.01 17.70 -4.53
CA SER A 129 -13.72 17.80 -3.83
C SER A 129 -13.62 16.75 -2.74
N PHE A 130 -12.42 16.25 -2.47
CA PHE A 130 -12.21 15.20 -1.47
C PHE A 130 -10.89 15.33 -0.75
N SER A 131 -10.80 14.66 0.40
CA SER A 131 -9.55 14.41 1.11
C SER A 131 -9.41 12.94 1.49
N VAL A 132 -8.16 12.49 1.57
CA VAL A 132 -7.78 11.17 2.06
C VAL A 132 -6.64 11.36 3.06
N SER A 133 -6.78 10.87 4.28
CA SER A 133 -5.75 10.98 5.31
C SER A 133 -5.72 9.76 6.20
N LEU A 134 -4.53 9.36 6.63
CA LEU A 134 -4.33 8.27 7.58
C LEU A 134 -3.96 8.84 8.95
N GLU A 135 -4.62 8.37 10.00
CA GLU A 135 -4.30 8.73 11.38
C GLU A 135 -4.07 7.48 12.22
N GLU A 136 -3.25 7.61 13.27
CA GLU A 136 -3.18 6.60 14.31
C GLU A 136 -4.53 6.49 15.01
N ASN A 137 -4.98 5.26 15.22
CA ASN A 137 -6.23 4.99 15.88
C ASN A 137 -5.94 4.33 17.23
N ASP A 138 -6.23 5.04 18.31
CA ASP A 138 -6.17 4.50 19.67
C ASP A 138 -7.57 4.04 20.06
N ASP A 139 -7.71 2.81 20.54
CA ASP A 139 -8.98 2.25 21.01
C ASP A 139 -9.63 3.11 22.12
N THR A 140 -8.88 4.01 22.77
CA THR A 140 -9.41 4.98 23.75
C THR A 140 -9.89 6.31 23.14
N LYS A 141 -9.51 6.62 21.90
CA LYS A 141 -9.86 7.87 21.18
C LYS A 141 -10.02 7.58 19.67
N PRO A 142 -11.19 7.11 19.23
CA PRO A 142 -11.45 6.83 17.84
C PRO A 142 -11.25 8.04 16.93
N VAL A 143 -10.64 7.79 15.78
CA VAL A 143 -10.61 8.78 14.70
C VAL A 143 -12.05 9.19 14.33
N GLY A 144 -12.26 10.50 14.20
CA GLY A 144 -13.59 11.07 13.89
C GLY A 144 -14.54 11.25 15.09
N GLY A 145 -14.05 11.18 16.33
CA GLY A 145 -14.85 11.50 17.53
C GLY A 145 -15.96 10.50 17.86
N LYS A 146 -15.92 9.30 17.24
CA LYS A 146 -16.80 8.19 17.59
C LYS A 146 -16.39 7.61 18.96
N THR A 147 -17.25 6.83 19.59
CA THR A 147 -16.93 6.13 20.84
C THR A 147 -16.12 4.86 20.54
N ALA A 148 -15.24 4.46 21.47
CA ALA A 148 -14.41 3.24 21.35
C ALA A 148 -15.18 1.99 20.89
N ALA A 149 -16.46 1.91 21.28
CA ALA A 149 -17.38 0.83 20.92
C ALA A 149 -17.80 0.78 19.44
N ALA A 150 -17.46 1.80 18.64
CA ALA A 150 -17.78 1.88 17.22
C ALA A 150 -16.62 1.44 16.30
N LEU A 151 -15.47 1.06 16.89
CA LEU A 151 -14.29 0.62 16.16
C LEU A 151 -14.07 -0.88 16.34
N ASN A 152 -13.51 -1.54 15.31
CA ASN A 152 -13.17 -2.97 15.33
C ASN A 152 -11.65 -3.20 15.49
N GLY A 153 -10.99 -2.38 16.32
CA GLY A 153 -9.61 -2.62 16.75
C GLY A 153 -8.51 -2.30 15.73
N GLY A 154 -8.83 -1.58 14.65
CA GLY A 154 -7.79 -1.08 13.73
C GLY A 154 -6.81 -0.14 14.45
N LYS A 155 -5.50 -0.33 14.22
CA LYS A 155 -4.42 0.50 14.78
C LYS A 155 -4.25 1.82 14.02
N TYR A 156 -4.80 1.91 12.82
CA TYR A 156 -4.85 3.11 12.01
C TYR A 156 -6.24 3.27 11.42
N ALA A 157 -6.63 4.49 11.12
CA ALA A 157 -7.85 4.77 10.36
C ALA A 157 -7.51 5.67 9.17
N LEU A 158 -7.76 5.17 7.96
CA LEU A 158 -7.71 5.96 6.76
C LEU A 158 -9.10 6.57 6.53
N GLN A 159 -9.19 7.89 6.63
CA GLN A 159 -10.40 8.64 6.36
C GLN A 159 -10.42 9.06 4.89
N VAL A 160 -11.52 8.76 4.19
CA VAL A 160 -11.86 9.33 2.88
C VAL A 160 -13.07 10.24 3.10
N ALA A 161 -12.92 11.53 2.81
CA ALA A 161 -13.96 12.52 2.98
C ALA A 161 -14.28 13.18 1.64
N PHE A 162 -15.57 13.30 1.31
CA PHE A 162 -16.03 14.03 0.14
C PHE A 162 -16.73 15.32 0.56
N GLN A 163 -16.65 16.34 -0.29
CA GLN A 163 -17.38 17.58 -0.10
C GLN A 163 -18.88 17.32 -0.28
N TRP A 164 -19.68 17.73 0.70
CA TRP A 164 -21.14 17.62 0.64
C TRP A 164 -21.75 18.86 0.00
N ASN A 165 -22.32 18.70 -1.20
CA ASN A 165 -22.92 19.78 -2.00
C ASN A 165 -24.47 19.74 -2.00
N GLY A 166 -25.09 19.10 -1.01
CA GLY A 166 -26.55 18.88 -0.98
C GLY A 166 -27.35 19.74 0.00
N GLY A 167 -26.70 20.46 0.93
CA GLY A 167 -27.39 21.10 2.05
C GLY A 167 -28.07 20.09 3.01
N GLY A 168 -28.46 20.52 4.20
CA GLY A 168 -29.08 19.63 5.21
C GLY A 168 -28.15 18.51 5.71
N SER A 169 -28.72 17.53 6.42
CA SER A 169 -27.98 16.35 6.88
C SER A 169 -27.80 15.36 5.75
N SER A 170 -26.58 14.87 5.50
CA SER A 170 -26.34 13.70 4.68
C SER A 170 -26.86 12.47 5.44
N GLY A 171 -28.14 12.13 5.21
CA GLY A 171 -28.93 11.17 5.99
C GLY A 171 -28.52 9.69 5.90
N GLY A 172 -27.24 9.37 5.75
CA GLY A 172 -26.76 7.99 5.83
C GLY A 172 -26.64 7.56 7.29
N VAL A 173 -27.33 6.50 7.69
CA VAL A 173 -26.96 5.77 8.91
C VAL A 173 -25.56 5.19 8.68
N ALA A 174 -24.65 5.42 9.62
CA ALA A 174 -23.31 4.84 9.50
C ALA A 174 -23.41 3.31 9.50
N GLY A 175 -22.89 2.68 8.44
CA GLY A 175 -22.82 1.23 8.32
C GLY A 175 -21.40 0.73 8.53
N THR A 176 -21.23 -0.32 9.31
CA THR A 176 -19.94 -0.97 9.54
C THR A 176 -19.91 -2.32 8.83
N THR A 177 -18.88 -2.54 8.01
CA THR A 177 -18.58 -3.84 7.41
C THR A 177 -17.25 -4.34 7.97
N ILE A 178 -17.24 -5.56 8.51
CA ILE A 178 -16.04 -6.20 9.06
C ILE A 178 -15.42 -7.08 7.97
N TYR A 179 -14.11 -6.96 7.79
CA TYR A 179 -13.31 -7.75 6.86
C TYR A 179 -12.38 -8.71 7.59
N ASP A 180 -11.80 -8.25 8.70
CA ASP A 180 -10.89 -9.03 9.56
C ASP A 180 -9.76 -9.75 8.79
N GLN A 181 -9.16 -9.03 7.83
CA GLN A 181 -8.11 -9.52 6.95
C GLN A 181 -6.99 -8.50 6.86
N THR A 182 -5.82 -8.80 7.44
CA THR A 182 -4.67 -7.89 7.42
C THR A 182 -4.39 -7.35 6.01
N PRO A 183 -4.29 -6.02 5.81
CA PRO A 183 -4.36 -4.98 6.85
C PRO A 183 -5.77 -4.47 7.16
N LEU A 184 -6.80 -4.82 6.39
CA LEU A 184 -8.16 -4.30 6.50
C LEU A 184 -8.98 -4.99 7.61
N ARG A 185 -9.30 -4.26 8.67
CA ARG A 185 -10.17 -4.74 9.75
C ARG A 185 -11.64 -4.46 9.48
N ALA A 186 -11.97 -3.20 9.21
CA ALA A 186 -13.34 -2.77 8.99
C ALA A 186 -13.42 -1.54 8.11
N ILE A 187 -14.60 -1.32 7.52
CA ILE A 187 -14.95 -0.08 6.85
C ILE A 187 -16.23 0.45 7.47
N ILE A 188 -16.20 1.71 7.89
CA ILE A 188 -17.34 2.42 8.43
C ILE A 188 -17.74 3.49 7.42
N GLY A 189 -18.80 3.23 6.65
CA GLY A 189 -19.38 4.18 5.70
C GLY A 189 -20.32 5.14 6.42
N ALA A 190 -20.00 6.43 6.43
CA ALA A 190 -20.77 7.49 7.07
C ALA A 190 -20.75 8.74 6.18
N ASN A 191 -21.56 8.76 5.12
CA ASN A 191 -21.59 9.83 4.11
C ASN A 191 -21.56 11.24 4.76
N PRO A 192 -20.61 12.11 4.43
CA PRO A 192 -19.65 12.03 3.31
C PRO A 192 -18.27 11.43 3.63
N TYR A 193 -18.16 10.74 4.76
CA TYR A 193 -16.94 10.11 5.25
C TYR A 193 -16.97 8.59 5.08
N SER A 194 -15.81 8.01 4.86
CA SER A 194 -15.55 6.58 5.05
C SER A 194 -14.31 6.44 5.91
N PHE A 195 -14.39 5.61 6.95
CA PHE A 195 -13.24 5.27 7.77
C PHE A 195 -12.84 3.84 7.47
N ILE A 196 -11.59 3.64 7.12
CA ILE A 196 -11.01 2.34 6.79
C ILE A 196 -10.02 1.99 7.89
N GLU A 197 -10.40 1.04 8.72
CA GLU A 197 -9.59 0.57 9.84
C GLU A 197 -8.52 -0.39 9.35
N LEU A 198 -7.28 -0.07 9.71
CA LEU A 198 -6.09 -0.77 9.26
C LEU A 198 -5.24 -1.24 10.43
N ASP A 199 -4.61 -2.39 10.27
CA ASP A 199 -3.67 -2.94 11.25
C ASP A 199 -2.33 -2.21 11.31
N ASP A 200 -1.93 -1.57 10.22
CA ASP A 200 -0.61 -1.00 10.05
C ASP A 200 -0.63 0.21 9.11
N ALA A 201 0.44 1.00 9.17
CA ALA A 201 0.63 2.16 8.30
C ALA A 201 1.47 1.83 7.05
N ARG A 202 1.14 0.75 6.33
CA ARG A 202 1.79 0.46 5.04
C ARG A 202 1.57 1.59 4.01
N PRO A 203 2.43 1.71 2.98
CA PRO A 203 2.28 2.74 1.95
C PRO A 203 0.88 2.75 1.35
N TRP A 204 0.31 3.94 1.16
CA TRP A 204 -1.00 4.09 0.54
C TRP A 204 -0.97 5.24 -0.46
N ARG A 205 -1.90 5.19 -1.41
CA ARG A 205 -2.00 6.12 -2.54
C ARG A 205 -3.45 6.31 -2.95
N ALA A 206 -3.74 7.46 -3.54
CA ALA A 206 -5.03 7.74 -4.14
C ALA A 206 -4.83 8.26 -5.56
N TYR A 207 -5.65 7.81 -6.50
CA TYR A 207 -5.62 8.22 -7.90
C TYR A 207 -7.02 8.17 -8.51
N MET A 208 -7.21 8.91 -9.61
CA MET A 208 -8.48 8.98 -10.31
C MET A 208 -8.32 8.41 -11.72
N PRO A 209 -8.86 7.21 -12.01
CA PRO A 209 -8.89 6.68 -13.38
C PRO A 209 -9.64 7.60 -14.36
N ASP A 210 -10.69 8.25 -13.87
CA ASP A 210 -11.44 9.30 -14.54
C ASP A 210 -12.07 10.24 -13.48
N LYS A 211 -12.76 11.31 -13.92
CA LYS A 211 -13.33 12.32 -13.02
C LYS A 211 -14.45 11.81 -12.12
N THR A 212 -15.04 10.65 -12.43
CA THR A 212 -16.17 10.06 -11.71
C THR A 212 -15.74 9.04 -10.65
N GLN A 213 -14.46 8.68 -10.62
CA GLN A 213 -13.94 7.57 -9.82
C GLN A 213 -12.68 7.96 -9.04
N LEU A 214 -12.66 7.62 -7.75
CA LEU A 214 -11.49 7.67 -6.87
C LEU A 214 -11.12 6.25 -6.50
N VAL A 215 -9.85 5.90 -6.70
CA VAL A 215 -9.27 4.66 -6.18
C VAL A 215 -8.33 5.01 -5.04
N VAL A 216 -8.54 4.37 -3.89
CA VAL A 216 -7.60 4.38 -2.77
C VAL A 216 -6.99 3.00 -2.67
N GLU A 217 -5.66 2.94 -2.72
CA GLU A 217 -4.90 1.70 -2.72
C GLU A 217 -3.91 1.71 -1.55
N ILE A 218 -3.95 0.67 -0.72
CA ILE A 218 -3.17 0.53 0.49
C ILE A 218 -2.31 -0.74 0.34
N GLY A 219 -1.01 -0.60 0.53
CA GLY A 219 0.00 -1.63 0.32
C GLY A 219 0.40 -1.81 -1.14
N GLY A 220 0.71 -3.05 -1.51
CA GLY A 220 1.40 -3.39 -2.75
C GLY A 220 2.49 -4.42 -2.46
N ASP A 221 3.12 -4.95 -3.49
CA ASP A 221 4.34 -5.71 -3.27
C ASP A 221 5.46 -4.75 -2.81
N PRO A 222 6.16 -5.03 -1.69
CA PRO A 222 7.24 -4.18 -1.20
C PRO A 222 8.40 -3.96 -2.18
N GLN A 223 8.66 -4.91 -3.09
CA GLN A 223 9.68 -4.77 -4.14
C GLN A 223 9.20 -3.89 -5.31
N ALA A 224 7.88 -3.71 -5.44
CA ALA A 224 7.23 -2.93 -6.49
C ALA A 224 6.63 -1.60 -5.99
N THR A 225 6.84 -1.24 -4.72
CA THR A 225 6.21 -0.07 -4.08
C THR A 225 7.22 0.76 -3.30
N SER A 226 7.29 2.05 -3.62
CA SER A 226 8.05 3.07 -2.89
C SER A 226 7.14 4.22 -2.42
N ASP A 227 7.75 5.27 -1.89
CA ASP A 227 7.05 6.49 -1.48
C ASP A 227 6.39 7.24 -2.65
N ARG A 228 6.78 6.97 -3.90
CA ARG A 228 6.34 7.75 -5.07
C ARG A 228 6.01 6.95 -6.31
N ILE A 229 6.38 5.67 -6.36
CA ILE A 229 6.13 4.77 -7.49
C ILE A 229 5.55 3.48 -6.95
N ALA A 230 4.49 2.99 -7.58
CA ALA A 230 3.91 1.70 -7.30
C ALA A 230 3.58 1.01 -8.63
N VAL A 231 4.20 -0.14 -8.85
CA VAL A 231 3.99 -0.96 -10.03
C VAL A 231 3.01 -2.08 -9.68
N SER A 232 1.95 -2.18 -10.47
CA SER A 232 0.92 -3.21 -10.36
C SER A 232 1.08 -4.33 -11.38
N ALA A 233 1.82 -4.07 -12.46
CA ALA A 233 2.27 -5.09 -13.40
C ALA A 233 3.59 -4.64 -14.05
N PRO A 234 4.57 -5.53 -14.22
CA PRO A 234 4.56 -6.93 -13.77
C PRO A 234 4.71 -7.07 -12.24
N LYS A 235 4.36 -8.23 -11.69
CA LYS A 235 4.63 -8.60 -10.29
C LYS A 235 6.03 -9.25 -10.17
N PRO A 236 6.70 -9.11 -9.02
CA PRO A 236 7.94 -9.85 -8.77
C PRO A 236 7.79 -11.37 -9.00
N GLY A 237 8.75 -11.96 -9.68
CA GLY A 237 8.76 -13.38 -10.05
C GLY A 237 7.99 -13.70 -11.34
N ASP A 238 7.31 -12.73 -11.96
CA ASP A 238 6.62 -12.95 -13.21
C ASP A 238 7.58 -13.44 -14.31
N ARG A 239 7.11 -14.43 -15.08
CA ARG A 239 7.78 -14.87 -16.31
C ARG A 239 7.26 -14.05 -17.48
N VAL A 240 8.17 -13.34 -18.15
CA VAL A 240 7.81 -12.56 -19.34
C VAL A 240 7.39 -13.50 -20.46
N ALA A 241 6.23 -13.21 -21.07
CA ALA A 241 5.72 -13.97 -22.20
C ALA A 241 6.48 -13.60 -23.50
N GLY A 242 6.86 -14.61 -24.28
CA GLY A 242 7.38 -14.41 -25.64
C GLY A 242 8.08 -15.64 -26.20
N GLN A 243 8.56 -15.52 -27.43
CA GLN A 243 9.27 -16.59 -28.13
C GLN A 243 10.77 -16.26 -28.23
N PRO A 244 11.65 -17.24 -27.99
CA PRO A 244 13.10 -17.06 -28.10
C PRO A 244 13.45 -16.84 -29.58
N GLN A 245 13.42 -15.57 -30.02
CA GLN A 245 13.84 -15.01 -31.32
C GLN A 245 13.21 -13.63 -31.58
N VAL A 246 12.15 -13.26 -30.86
CA VAL A 246 11.48 -11.95 -30.94
C VAL A 246 11.67 -11.20 -29.62
N ALA A 247 11.66 -9.86 -29.66
CA ALA A 247 11.69 -9.07 -28.44
C ALA A 247 10.49 -9.41 -27.55
N TYR A 248 10.69 -9.43 -26.23
CA TYR A 248 9.68 -9.80 -25.26
C TYR A 248 8.88 -8.58 -24.83
N ASP A 249 7.57 -8.56 -25.10
CA ASP A 249 6.71 -7.44 -24.74
C ASP A 249 6.26 -7.54 -23.27
N VAL A 250 6.57 -6.50 -22.51
CA VAL A 250 6.22 -6.37 -21.09
C VAL A 250 5.25 -5.20 -20.93
N ARG A 251 4.12 -5.47 -20.27
CA ARG A 251 3.21 -4.42 -19.81
C ARG A 251 3.73 -3.88 -18.48
N LEU A 252 3.95 -2.58 -18.42
CA LEU A 252 4.29 -1.81 -17.24
C LEU A 252 3.10 -0.92 -16.85
N ALA A 253 2.41 -1.28 -15.78
CA ALA A 253 1.23 -0.58 -15.30
C ALA A 253 1.33 -0.27 -13.80
N GLY A 254 0.79 0.87 -13.38
CA GLY A 254 0.90 1.31 -12.00
C GLY A 254 0.49 2.76 -11.80
N SER A 255 0.99 3.36 -10.73
CA SER A 255 0.81 4.77 -10.43
C SER A 255 2.07 5.40 -9.85
N ALA A 256 2.19 6.71 -10.03
CA ALA A 256 3.35 7.48 -9.61
C ALA A 256 2.97 8.93 -9.24
N ARG A 257 3.73 9.53 -8.32
CA ARG A 257 3.66 10.96 -7.97
C ARG A 257 5.02 11.64 -8.10
N VAL A 258 5.57 11.55 -9.30
CA VAL A 258 6.93 12.02 -9.65
C VAL A 258 6.87 13.43 -10.25
N PHE A 259 8.02 14.13 -10.25
CA PHE A 259 8.14 15.46 -10.84
C PHE A 259 7.79 15.44 -12.33
N GLU A 260 6.92 16.36 -12.76
CA GLU A 260 6.43 16.51 -14.15
C GLU A 260 5.85 15.22 -14.76
N ALA A 261 5.40 14.29 -13.91
CA ALA A 261 4.88 12.99 -14.28
C ALA A 261 5.90 12.07 -14.97
N ASN A 262 7.19 12.43 -14.97
CA ASN A 262 8.23 11.71 -15.71
C ASN A 262 8.72 10.47 -14.95
N VAL A 263 8.27 9.30 -15.39
CA VAL A 263 8.67 8.00 -14.85
C VAL A 263 9.75 7.40 -15.75
N SER A 264 10.92 7.12 -15.18
CA SER A 264 12.01 6.45 -15.86
C SER A 264 12.03 4.96 -15.53
N TRP A 265 12.49 4.15 -16.48
CA TRP A 265 12.68 2.72 -16.24
C TRP A 265 13.90 2.18 -16.97
N ARG A 266 14.44 1.09 -16.43
CA ARG A 266 15.50 0.30 -17.08
C ARG A 266 15.40 -1.17 -16.69
N VAL A 267 15.89 -2.03 -17.56
CA VAL A 267 16.03 -3.47 -17.31
C VAL A 267 17.51 -3.80 -17.18
N ARG A 268 17.87 -4.47 -16.09
CA ARG A 268 19.20 -5.02 -15.87
C ARG A 268 19.19 -6.53 -16.06
N ASP A 269 20.18 -7.07 -16.74
CA ASP A 269 20.40 -8.52 -16.78
C ASP A 269 21.05 -9.03 -15.48
N ALA A 270 21.23 -10.36 -15.38
CA ALA A 270 21.86 -10.99 -14.22
C ALA A 270 23.31 -10.51 -13.94
N SER A 271 24.00 -9.89 -14.92
CA SER A 271 25.32 -9.29 -14.72
C SER A 271 25.27 -7.84 -14.22
N GLY A 272 24.07 -7.26 -14.11
CA GLY A 272 23.83 -5.87 -13.75
C GLY A 272 23.89 -4.88 -14.93
N LYS A 273 24.10 -5.37 -16.17
CA LYS A 273 24.15 -4.54 -17.37
C LYS A 273 22.76 -4.08 -17.78
N VAL A 274 22.62 -2.79 -18.10
CA VAL A 274 21.36 -2.25 -18.64
C VAL A 274 21.18 -2.74 -20.09
N VAL A 275 20.07 -3.42 -20.34
CA VAL A 275 19.73 -4.02 -21.64
C VAL A 275 18.55 -3.34 -22.34
N ALA A 276 17.73 -2.60 -21.60
CA ALA A 276 16.67 -1.75 -22.12
C ALA A 276 16.43 -0.59 -21.15
N THR A 277 16.07 0.59 -21.64
CA THR A 277 15.71 1.74 -20.80
C THR A 277 14.91 2.74 -21.61
N SER A 278 13.99 3.43 -20.95
CA SER A 278 13.26 4.56 -21.52
C SER A 278 12.59 5.36 -20.39
N HIS A 279 11.68 6.25 -20.76
CA HIS A 279 10.81 6.97 -19.82
C HIS A 279 9.44 7.18 -20.46
N PHE A 280 8.46 7.54 -19.64
CA PHE A 280 7.12 7.95 -20.07
C PHE A 280 6.50 8.89 -19.05
N LEU A 281 5.43 9.56 -19.47
CA LEU A 281 4.62 10.38 -18.58
C LEU A 281 3.48 9.55 -17.96
N ALA A 282 3.31 9.64 -16.64
CA ALA A 282 2.08 9.28 -15.96
C ALA A 282 0.96 10.28 -16.29
N THR A 283 -0.29 9.94 -16.01
CA THR A 283 -1.45 10.82 -16.29
C THR A 283 -1.46 12.10 -15.45
N LEU A 284 -0.74 12.11 -14.33
CA LEU A 284 -0.58 13.24 -13.43
C LEU A 284 0.80 13.19 -12.79
N GLY A 285 1.35 14.35 -12.46
CA GLY A 285 2.63 14.49 -11.78
C GLY A 285 2.66 15.74 -10.92
N SER A 286 3.71 15.88 -10.11
CA SER A 286 3.89 17.01 -9.18
C SER A 286 2.63 17.31 -8.35
N SER A 287 1.96 16.27 -7.85
CA SER A 287 0.71 16.36 -7.11
C SER A 287 0.68 15.38 -5.93
N ALA A 288 -0.17 15.67 -4.93
CA ALA A 288 -0.48 14.73 -3.86
C ALA A 288 -1.27 13.53 -4.40
N LEU A 289 -2.16 13.75 -5.37
CA LEU A 289 -2.87 12.70 -6.09
C LEU A 289 -1.90 12.02 -7.06
N TRP A 290 -1.91 10.68 -7.09
CA TRP A 290 -1.02 9.93 -7.96
C TRP A 290 -1.57 9.89 -9.38
N GLY A 291 -0.68 10.01 -10.37
CA GLY A 291 -0.97 9.70 -11.76
C GLY A 291 -0.87 8.21 -12.01
N THR A 292 -1.61 7.71 -12.99
CA THR A 292 -1.55 6.31 -13.44
C THR A 292 -0.69 6.18 -14.69
N PHE A 293 -0.20 4.98 -14.96
CA PHE A 293 0.45 4.64 -16.22
C PHE A 293 0.12 3.21 -16.63
N ASP A 294 0.10 2.97 -17.94
CA ASP A 294 -0.04 1.66 -18.56
C ASP A 294 0.64 1.72 -19.92
N LYS A 295 1.85 1.14 -20.01
CA LYS A 295 2.73 1.21 -21.17
C LYS A 295 3.29 -0.16 -21.50
N GLY A 296 3.63 -0.37 -22.76
CA GLY A 296 4.40 -1.53 -23.20
C GLY A 296 5.86 -1.15 -23.43
N PHE A 297 6.78 -2.06 -23.13
CA PHE A 297 8.16 -1.99 -23.59
C PHE A 297 8.65 -3.38 -24.00
N SER A 298 9.74 -3.45 -24.78
CA SER A 298 10.28 -4.72 -25.25
C SER A 298 11.68 -4.97 -24.69
N ILE A 299 11.94 -6.21 -24.26
CA ILE A 299 13.28 -6.68 -23.88
C ILE A 299 13.92 -7.37 -25.11
N PRO A 300 15.19 -7.07 -25.47
CA PRO A 300 15.84 -7.71 -26.60
C PRO A 300 15.83 -9.25 -26.50
N ALA A 301 15.59 -9.92 -27.63
CA ALA A 301 15.51 -11.39 -27.72
C ALA A 301 16.79 -12.12 -27.28
N SER A 302 17.93 -11.42 -27.24
CA SER A 302 19.23 -11.94 -26.79
C SER A 302 19.37 -12.02 -25.26
N VAL A 303 18.40 -11.50 -24.51
CA VAL A 303 18.40 -11.51 -23.04
C VAL A 303 17.58 -12.70 -22.56
N HIS A 304 18.18 -13.50 -21.67
CA HIS A 304 17.59 -14.73 -21.15
C HIS A 304 17.83 -14.86 -19.65
N GLY A 305 16.98 -15.60 -18.96
CA GLY A 305 17.12 -15.86 -17.53
C GLY A 305 16.64 -14.71 -16.65
N GLY A 306 17.27 -14.54 -15.49
CA GLY A 306 16.89 -13.52 -14.52
C GLY A 306 17.21 -12.10 -14.99
N VAL A 307 16.23 -11.22 -14.90
CA VAL A 307 16.37 -9.78 -15.15
C VAL A 307 15.69 -8.99 -14.03
N THR A 308 16.08 -7.73 -13.86
CA THR A 308 15.44 -6.81 -12.91
C THR A 308 14.90 -5.60 -13.66
N LEU A 309 13.59 -5.37 -13.57
CA LEU A 309 12.97 -4.13 -14.00
C LEU A 309 13.07 -3.10 -12.88
N GLU A 310 13.79 -2.03 -13.12
CA GLU A 310 13.94 -0.89 -12.22
C GLU A 310 13.07 0.26 -12.73
N VAL A 311 12.20 0.80 -11.87
CA VAL A 311 11.33 1.95 -12.17
C VAL A 311 11.57 3.02 -11.11
N TYR A 312 11.84 4.25 -11.55
CA TYR A 312 12.34 5.31 -10.69
C TYR A 312 12.05 6.70 -11.26
N GLU A 313 12.22 7.71 -10.42
CA GLU A 313 12.31 9.11 -10.82
C GLU A 313 13.77 9.53 -10.89
N VAL A 314 14.15 10.29 -11.91
CA VAL A 314 15.45 10.96 -11.95
C VAL A 314 15.32 12.31 -11.23
N SER A 315 16.05 12.49 -10.14
CA SER A 315 16.08 13.74 -9.38
C SER A 315 16.50 14.91 -10.27
N PRO A 316 15.68 15.98 -10.42
CA PRO A 316 16.08 17.16 -11.18
C PRO A 316 17.21 17.96 -10.49
N LYS A 317 17.47 17.68 -9.21
CA LYS A 317 18.50 18.37 -8.41
C LYS A 317 19.91 17.86 -8.68
N ASP A 318 20.06 16.54 -8.81
CA ASP A 318 21.38 15.88 -8.83
C ASP A 318 21.46 14.63 -9.74
N GLY A 319 20.37 14.29 -10.43
CA GLY A 319 20.30 13.14 -11.32
C GLY A 319 20.25 11.78 -10.62
N SER A 320 20.14 11.75 -9.29
CA SER A 320 20.01 10.49 -8.53
C SER A 320 18.68 9.78 -8.79
N ASP A 321 18.70 8.45 -8.72
CA ASP A 321 17.47 7.65 -8.77
C ASP A 321 16.70 7.81 -7.44
N GLN A 322 15.43 8.24 -7.54
CA GLN A 322 14.53 8.45 -6.40
C GLN A 322 13.34 7.50 -6.50
N GLY A 323 12.88 7.00 -5.35
CA GLY A 323 11.72 6.10 -5.29
C GLY A 323 11.89 4.82 -6.11
N LEU A 324 13.13 4.37 -6.31
CA LEU A 324 13.48 3.19 -7.09
C LEU A 324 12.75 1.96 -6.54
N VAL A 325 11.99 1.31 -7.40
CA VAL A 325 11.45 -0.04 -7.18
C VAL A 325 12.15 -1.01 -8.14
N ALA A 326 12.40 -2.23 -7.67
CA ALA A 326 13.20 -3.23 -8.37
C ALA A 326 12.44 -4.56 -8.40
N ILE A 327 11.96 -4.92 -9.59
CA ILE A 327 11.03 -6.02 -9.81
C ILE A 327 11.79 -7.14 -10.51
N PRO A 328 12.13 -8.24 -9.80
CA PRO A 328 12.78 -9.38 -10.43
C PRO A 328 11.79 -10.09 -11.36
N LEU A 329 12.24 -10.42 -12.57
CA LEU A 329 11.49 -11.11 -13.61
C LEU A 329 12.34 -12.24 -14.20
N THR A 330 11.68 -13.19 -14.86
CA THR A 330 12.37 -14.22 -15.65
C THR A 330 12.00 -14.13 -17.11
N VAL A 331 12.99 -14.13 -17.99
CA VAL A 331 12.83 -14.15 -19.44
C VAL A 331 13.17 -15.55 -19.98
N PRO A 332 12.38 -16.10 -20.92
CA PRO A 332 12.63 -17.39 -21.56
C PRO A 332 14.01 -17.53 -22.20
#